data_AF-A0A9E3QIW7-F1
#
_entry.id   AF-A0A9E3QIW7-F1
#
_cell.length_a   1.000
_cell.length_b   1.000
_cell.length_c   1.000
_cell.angle_alpha   90.00
_cell.angle_beta   90.00
_cell.angle_gamma   90.00
#
_symmetry.space_group_name_H-M   'P 1'
#
loop_
_entity.id
_entity.type
_entity.pdbx_description
1 polymer ?
#
loop_
_entity_poly.entity_id
_entity_poly.type
_entity_poly.pdbx_seq_one_letter_code
_entity_poly.pdbx_strand_id
1 'polypeptide(L)'
;VGALVYLPQEGRGIGLIQKLRAYALQDQGLDTVEANLALGFRADERDYGIGLQILEDLGLKRVRLLTNNPKKTDAFVYHGYGLEVVDQVPIIAPDEEARRLYMAAKRDKMGHLLPQADGPGAPFGSGAATP
;
A
#
# COMPACT_ATOMS: atom_id res chain seq x y z
N VAL A 1 0.88 21.51 -3.32
CA VAL A 1 1.65 21.01 -2.16
C VAL A 1 1.52 19.50 -2.13
N GLY A 2 2.57 18.79 -1.72
CA GLY A 2 2.54 17.33 -1.51
C GLY A 2 3.09 17.00 -0.13
N ALA A 3 2.73 15.82 0.40
CA ALA A 3 3.20 15.34 1.70
C ALA A 3 3.55 13.86 1.61
N LEU A 4 4.56 13.44 2.40
CA LEU A 4 4.89 12.04 2.64
C LEU A 4 4.68 11.75 4.11
N VAL A 5 3.70 10.92 4.43
CA VAL A 5 3.43 10.48 5.81
C VAL A 5 4.09 9.13 6.04
N TYR A 6 5.09 9.11 6.94
CA TYR A 6 5.77 7.90 7.34
C TYR A 6 5.17 7.35 8.64
N LEU A 7 4.47 6.21 8.55
CA LEU A 7 3.90 5.52 9.70
C LEU A 7 4.83 4.35 10.10
N PRO A 8 5.27 4.26 11.38
CA PRO A 8 6.17 3.20 11.83
C PRO A 8 5.44 1.87 12.06
N GLN A 9 4.82 1.31 11.02
CA GLN A 9 4.02 0.07 11.05
C GLN A 9 4.70 -1.05 10.27
N GLU A 10 5.89 -1.44 10.72
CA GLU A 10 6.71 -2.47 10.10
C GLU A 10 5.98 -3.83 10.03
N GLY A 11 6.25 -4.62 8.99
CA GLY A 11 5.69 -5.97 8.84
C GLY A 11 4.18 -6.03 8.59
N ARG A 12 3.52 -4.94 8.18
CA ARG A 12 2.05 -4.80 8.21
C ARG A 12 1.48 -4.78 9.62
N GLY A 13 2.19 -4.15 10.56
CA GLY A 13 1.73 -3.96 11.94
C GLY A 13 2.18 -5.05 12.92
N ILE A 14 2.72 -6.18 12.44
CA ILE A 14 3.21 -7.28 13.30
C ILE A 14 4.62 -7.02 13.86
N GLY A 15 5.31 -5.99 13.36
CA GLY A 15 6.66 -5.62 13.77
C GLY A 15 7.77 -6.41 13.07
N LEU A 16 9.01 -5.94 13.24
CA LEU A 16 10.17 -6.45 12.51
C LEU A 16 10.52 -7.91 12.85
N ILE A 17 10.49 -8.27 14.13
CA ILE A 17 10.83 -9.64 14.57
C ILE A 17 9.87 -10.66 13.98
N GLN A 18 8.57 -10.36 13.96
CA GLN A 18 7.57 -11.28 13.41
C GLN A 18 7.64 -11.33 11.88
N LYS A 19 7.99 -10.21 11.22
CA LYS A 19 8.29 -10.21 9.79
C LYS A 19 9.44 -11.17 9.44
N LEU A 20 10.51 -11.18 10.23
CA LEU A 20 11.63 -12.13 10.02
C LEU A 20 11.19 -13.58 10.18
N ARG A 21 10.33 -13.87 11.17
CA ARG A 21 9.75 -15.21 11.34
C ARG A 21 8.83 -15.58 10.17
N ALA A 22 8.04 -14.64 9.67
CA ALA A 22 7.18 -14.85 8.51
C ALA A 22 8.00 -15.12 7.24
N TYR A 23 9.20 -14.55 7.11
CA TYR A 23 10.13 -14.86 6.02
C TYR A 23 10.68 -16.28 6.15
N ALA A 24 11.07 -16.71 7.34
CA ALA A 24 11.52 -18.09 7.55
C ALA A 24 10.45 -19.15 7.20
N LEU A 25 9.17 -18.82 7.36
CA LEU A 25 8.05 -19.66 6.91
C LEU A 25 7.83 -19.59 5.40
N GLN A 26 8.06 -18.42 4.78
CA GLN A 26 7.99 -18.27 3.32
C GLN A 26 9.10 -19.05 2.61
N ASP A 27 10.30 -19.11 3.21
CA ASP A 27 11.40 -19.94 2.70
C ASP A 27 11.05 -21.44 2.72
N GLN A 28 10.06 -21.84 3.53
CA GLN A 28 9.52 -23.20 3.58
C GLN A 28 8.33 -23.42 2.63
N GLY A 29 7.99 -22.41 1.82
CA GLY A 29 6.99 -22.49 0.76
C GLY A 29 5.62 -21.89 1.09
N LEU A 30 5.43 -21.33 2.29
CA LEU A 30 4.20 -20.58 2.59
C LEU A 30 4.20 -19.25 1.83
N ASP A 31 3.03 -18.75 1.46
CA ASP A 31 2.95 -17.37 1.03
C ASP A 31 2.87 -16.37 2.20
N THR A 32 2.86 -15.08 1.90
CA THR A 32 2.83 -14.02 2.92
C THR A 32 1.55 -14.02 3.77
N VAL A 33 0.40 -14.44 3.24
CA VAL A 33 -0.87 -14.53 4.01
C VAL A 33 -0.81 -15.74 4.94
N GLU A 34 -0.45 -16.90 4.39
CA GLU A 34 -0.33 -18.16 5.11
C GLU A 34 0.68 -18.06 6.25
N ALA A 35 1.85 -17.45 5.99
CA ALA A 35 2.87 -17.22 7.01
C ALA A 35 2.38 -16.34 8.16
N ASN A 36 1.63 -15.26 7.87
CA ASN A 36 1.08 -14.39 8.91
C ASN A 36 0.02 -15.13 9.75
N LEU A 37 -0.87 -15.90 9.10
CA LEU A 37 -1.89 -16.70 9.78
C LEU A 37 -1.26 -17.79 10.65
N ALA A 38 -0.21 -18.46 10.16
CA ALA A 38 0.53 -19.46 10.92
C ALA A 38 1.19 -18.89 12.18
N LEU A 39 1.55 -17.61 12.16
CA LEU A 39 2.07 -16.87 13.31
C LEU A 39 0.98 -16.26 14.22
N GLY A 40 -0.29 -16.45 13.90
CA GLY A 40 -1.43 -15.96 14.68
C GLY A 40 -1.83 -14.50 14.40
N PHE A 41 -1.39 -13.92 13.29
CA PHE A 41 -1.71 -12.54 12.90
C PHE A 41 -2.71 -12.48 11.75
N ARG A 42 -3.43 -11.36 11.60
CA ARG A 42 -4.18 -11.09 10.36
C ARG A 42 -3.22 -10.87 9.19
N ALA A 43 -3.75 -11.00 7.97
CA ALA A 43 -2.97 -10.73 6.76
C ALA A 43 -2.41 -9.30 6.70
N ASP A 44 -3.09 -8.35 7.34
CA ASP A 44 -2.70 -6.94 7.49
C ASP A 44 -3.29 -6.37 8.80
N GLU A 45 -2.43 -5.95 9.74
CA GLU A 45 -2.81 -5.37 11.05
C GLU A 45 -2.74 -3.83 11.06
N ARG A 46 -2.43 -3.20 9.91
CA ARG A 46 -2.21 -1.75 9.83
C ARG A 46 -3.49 -0.97 10.06
N ASP A 47 -3.32 0.16 10.76
CA ASP A 47 -4.35 1.19 10.92
C ASP A 47 -3.87 2.47 10.23
N TYR A 48 -4.65 2.94 9.26
CA TYR A 48 -4.32 4.14 8.50
C TYR A 48 -4.95 5.42 9.07
N GLY A 49 -5.80 5.33 10.10
CA GLY A 49 -6.50 6.46 10.69
C GLY A 49 -5.57 7.58 11.16
N ILE A 50 -4.44 7.24 11.80
CA ILE A 50 -3.43 8.22 12.21
C ILE A 50 -2.86 8.98 11.00
N GLY A 51 -2.61 8.29 9.89
CA GLY A 51 -2.12 8.92 8.67
C GLY A 51 -3.11 9.92 8.09
N LEU A 52 -4.41 9.62 8.19
CA LEU A 52 -5.48 10.51 7.73
C LEU A 52 -5.58 11.77 8.61
N GLN A 53 -5.50 11.63 9.92
CA GLN A 53 -5.49 12.77 10.85
C GLN A 53 -4.32 13.72 10.58
N ILE A 54 -3.12 13.17 10.31
CA ILE A 54 -1.95 13.99 9.97
C ILE A 54 -2.20 14.79 8.68
N LEU A 55 -2.79 14.17 7.66
CA LEU A 55 -3.09 14.87 6.39
C LEU A 55 -4.13 15.98 6.60
N GLU A 56 -5.11 15.77 7.47
CA GLU A 56 -6.13 16.77 7.80
C GLU A 56 -5.53 17.94 8.60
N ASP A 57 -4.66 17.66 9.57
CA ASP A 57 -3.94 18.68 10.35
C ASP A 57 -3.02 19.53 9.47
N LEU A 58 -2.44 18.93 8.41
CA LEU A 58 -1.73 19.66 7.36
C LEU A 58 -2.64 20.50 6.44
N GLY A 59 -3.96 20.49 6.68
CA GLY A 59 -4.96 21.26 5.94
C GLY A 59 -5.33 20.68 4.57
N LEU A 60 -4.98 19.42 4.29
CA LEU A 60 -5.34 18.79 3.03
C LEU A 60 -6.82 18.37 3.03
N LYS A 61 -7.52 18.66 1.93
CA LYS A 61 -8.94 18.31 1.74
C LYS A 61 -9.21 17.42 0.55
N ARG A 62 -8.39 17.54 -0.50
CA ARG A 62 -8.48 16.72 -1.71
C ARG A 62 -7.09 16.22 -2.07
N VAL A 63 -6.91 14.92 -2.20
CA VAL A 63 -5.60 14.30 -2.40
C VAL A 63 -5.60 13.35 -3.59
N ARG A 64 -4.50 13.38 -4.35
CA ARG A 64 -4.15 12.31 -5.28
C ARG A 64 -3.30 11.32 -4.53
N LEU A 65 -3.82 10.12 -4.27
CA LEU A 65 -3.16 9.15 -3.40
C LEU A 65 -2.23 8.27 -4.23
N LEU A 66 -0.94 8.29 -3.90
CA LEU A 66 0.04 7.40 -4.50
C LEU A 66 -0.05 6.02 -3.82
N THR A 67 -0.74 5.06 -4.44
CA THR A 67 -0.93 3.71 -3.86
C THR A 67 -1.34 2.66 -4.91
N ASN A 68 -0.86 1.43 -4.71
CA ASN A 68 -1.36 0.23 -5.40
C ASN A 68 -2.25 -0.65 -4.50
N ASN A 69 -2.45 -0.24 -3.25
CA ASN A 69 -3.22 -1.00 -2.26
C ASN A 69 -4.64 -0.43 -2.17
N PRO A 70 -5.69 -1.19 -2.54
CA PRO A 70 -7.08 -0.74 -2.44
C PRO A 70 -7.54 -0.55 -0.98
N LYS A 71 -6.96 -1.27 -0.01
CA LYS A 71 -7.31 -1.05 1.40
C LYS A 71 -6.94 0.36 1.88
N LYS A 72 -5.97 1.02 1.23
CA LYS A 72 -5.65 2.41 1.54
C LYS A 72 -6.74 3.35 1.08
N THR A 73 -7.35 3.12 -0.09
CA THR A 73 -8.47 3.95 -0.57
C THR A 73 -9.71 3.73 0.28
N ASP A 74 -9.97 2.49 0.69
CA ASP A 74 -11.07 2.13 1.60
C ASP A 74 -10.97 2.88 2.94
N ALA A 75 -9.77 3.01 3.50
CA ALA A 75 -9.56 3.74 4.75
C ALA A 75 -10.04 5.20 4.66
N PHE A 76 -9.83 5.90 3.53
CA PHE A 76 -10.35 7.27 3.35
C PHE A 76 -11.88 7.31 3.32
N VAL A 77 -12.52 6.30 2.73
CA VAL A 77 -13.99 6.21 2.64
C VAL A 77 -14.60 5.90 4.01
N TYR A 78 -14.01 4.98 4.78
CA TYR A 78 -14.62 4.46 6.00
C TYR A 78 -14.33 5.28 7.26
N HIS A 79 -13.22 6.03 7.32
CA HIS A 79 -12.88 6.77 8.53
C HIS A 79 -13.54 8.15 8.65
N GLY A 80 -14.29 8.61 7.63
CA GLY A 80 -15.15 9.79 7.73
C GLY A 80 -14.42 11.13 7.91
N TYR A 81 -13.16 11.22 7.52
CA TYR A 81 -12.38 12.47 7.55
C TYR A 81 -12.82 13.43 6.44
N GLY A 82 -12.56 14.74 6.61
CA GLY A 82 -12.78 15.77 5.59
C GLY A 82 -11.83 15.69 4.37
N LEU A 83 -11.31 14.50 4.07
CA LEU A 83 -10.31 14.20 3.06
C LEU A 83 -10.93 13.36 1.93
N GLU A 84 -11.01 13.96 0.76
CA GLU A 84 -11.48 13.32 -0.48
C GLU A 84 -10.28 12.79 -1.30
N VAL A 85 -10.32 11.52 -1.68
CA VAL A 85 -9.37 10.97 -2.67
C VAL A 85 -9.91 11.26 -4.06
N VAL A 86 -9.28 12.20 -4.77
CA VAL A 86 -9.72 12.63 -6.11
C VAL A 86 -9.04 11.89 -7.25
N ASP A 87 -7.97 11.16 -6.97
CA ASP A 87 -7.25 10.34 -7.94
C ASP A 87 -6.41 9.26 -7.21
N GLN A 88 -6.18 8.14 -7.87
CA GLN A 88 -5.26 7.09 -7.41
C GLN A 88 -4.11 6.98 -8.42
N VAL A 89 -2.91 7.36 -7.98
CA VAL A 89 -1.71 7.29 -8.80
C VAL A 89 -0.94 6.01 -8.44
N PRO A 90 -0.72 5.09 -9.38
CA PRO A 90 0.01 3.87 -9.08
C PRO A 90 1.51 4.14 -8.82
N ILE A 91 2.12 3.33 -7.97
CA ILE A 91 3.57 3.34 -7.71
C ILE A 91 4.18 2.14 -8.42
N ILE A 92 4.84 2.36 -9.56
CA ILE A 92 5.51 1.29 -10.31
C ILE A 92 6.92 1.14 -9.77
N ALA A 93 7.24 -0.05 -9.27
CA ALA A 93 8.60 -0.42 -8.92
C ALA A 93 9.17 -1.29 -10.05
N PRO A 94 10.48 -1.24 -10.31
CA PRO A 94 11.12 -2.08 -11.34
C PRO A 94 10.81 -3.56 -11.14
N ASP A 95 10.77 -4.28 -12.25
CA ASP A 95 10.63 -5.74 -12.22
C ASP A 95 11.91 -6.37 -11.66
N GLU A 96 11.72 -7.30 -10.74
CA GLU A 96 12.80 -8.04 -10.08
C GLU A 96 12.34 -9.46 -9.83
N GLU A 97 13.11 -10.44 -10.30
CA GLU A 97 12.73 -11.85 -10.31
C GLU A 97 12.47 -12.38 -8.90
N ALA A 98 13.29 -11.96 -7.92
CA ALA A 98 13.16 -12.32 -6.51
C ALA A 98 11.80 -11.90 -5.90
N ARG A 99 11.12 -10.91 -6.48
CA ARG A 99 9.87 -10.35 -5.94
C ARG A 99 8.61 -10.91 -6.61
N ARG A 100 8.75 -11.78 -7.61
CA ARG A 100 7.62 -12.26 -8.43
C ARG A 100 6.53 -12.95 -7.60
N LEU A 101 6.90 -13.88 -6.72
CA LEU A 101 5.95 -14.62 -5.87
C LEU A 101 5.23 -13.69 -4.89
N TYR A 102 5.95 -12.75 -4.30
CA TYR A 102 5.40 -11.74 -3.40
C TYR A 102 4.40 -10.82 -4.09
N MET A 103 4.71 -10.36 -5.32
CA MET A 103 3.80 -9.54 -6.11
C MET A 103 2.56 -10.33 -6.56
N ALA A 104 2.71 -11.61 -6.92
CA ALA A 104 1.58 -12.47 -7.25
C ALA A 104 0.62 -12.63 -6.07
N ALA A 105 1.13 -12.92 -4.87
CA ALA A 105 0.31 -13.02 -3.65
C ALA A 105 -0.45 -11.72 -3.34
N LYS A 106 0.18 -10.55 -3.55
CA LYS A 106 -0.50 -9.25 -3.40
C LYS A 106 -1.65 -9.06 -4.37
N ARG A 107 -1.48 -9.42 -5.63
CA ARG A 107 -2.51 -9.31 -6.66
C ARG A 107 -3.65 -10.30 -6.39
N ASP A 108 -3.30 -11.59 -6.28
CA ASP A 108 -4.26 -12.69 -6.33
C ASP A 108 -5.03 -12.85 -5.01
N LYS A 109 -4.40 -12.54 -3.86
CA LYS A 109 -5.00 -12.74 -2.53
C LYS A 109 -5.36 -11.46 -1.80
N MET A 110 -4.84 -10.29 -2.21
CA MET A 110 -5.06 -9.01 -1.49
C MET A 110 -5.65 -7.90 -2.35
N GLY A 111 -6.02 -8.20 -3.60
CA GLY A 111 -6.70 -7.28 -4.50
C GLY A 111 -5.84 -6.11 -4.98
N HIS A 112 -4.51 -6.17 -4.84
CA HIS A 112 -3.63 -5.09 -5.31
C HIS A 112 -3.76 -4.90 -6.82
N LEU A 113 -3.96 -3.66 -7.26
CA LEU A 113 -3.86 -3.27 -8.67
C LEU A 113 -2.38 -3.11 -9.01
N LEU A 114 -1.83 -4.04 -9.76
CA LEU A 114 -0.47 -3.98 -10.27
C LEU A 114 -0.51 -3.49 -11.73
N PRO A 115 -0.01 -2.28 -12.03
CA PRO A 115 0.18 -1.86 -13.42
C PRO A 115 1.17 -2.80 -14.12
N GLN A 116 0.96 -3.09 -15.41
CA GLN A 116 2.00 -3.68 -16.25
C GLN A 116 3.16 -2.68 -16.36
N ALA A 117 4.40 -3.17 -16.21
CA ALA A 117 5.61 -2.38 -16.35
C ALA A 117 5.93 -2.10 -17.83
N ASP A 118 4.97 -1.59 -18.59
CA ASP A 118 5.21 -1.20 -19.98
C ASP A 118 5.69 0.26 -20.00
N GLY A 119 6.98 0.44 -19.75
CA GLY A 119 7.71 1.69 -20.03
C GLY A 119 8.24 2.45 -18.80
N PRO A 120 9.31 3.28 -18.99
CA PRO A 120 9.90 4.06 -17.90
C PRO A 120 8.84 5.03 -17.36
N GLY A 121 8.70 5.05 -16.04
CA GLY A 121 7.68 5.81 -15.32
C GLY A 121 7.44 7.19 -15.92
N ALA A 122 6.21 7.41 -16.41
CA ALA A 122 5.82 8.72 -16.92
C ALA A 122 6.03 9.76 -15.81
N PRO A 123 6.75 10.86 -16.08
CA PRO A 123 7.01 11.88 -15.08
C PRO A 123 5.71 12.49 -14.59
N PHE A 124 5.70 12.86 -13.31
CA PHE A 124 4.59 13.59 -12.70
C PHE A 124 4.25 14.84 -13.52
N GLY A 125 3.09 14.81 -14.18
CA GLY A 125 2.41 15.99 -14.72
C GLY A 125 2.41 16.12 -16.24
N SER A 126 1.26 15.86 -16.84
CA SER A 126 0.69 16.79 -17.80
C SER A 126 -0.80 16.91 -17.49
N GLY A 127 -1.17 18.03 -16.85
CA GLY A 127 -2.56 18.44 -16.85
C GLY A 127 -2.96 18.68 -18.30
N ALA A 128 -3.81 17.82 -18.83
CA ALA A 128 -4.70 18.20 -19.91
C ALA A 128 -5.98 18.70 -19.23
N ALA A 129 -6.00 19.99 -18.91
CA ALA A 129 -7.26 20.70 -18.97
C ALA A 129 -7.69 20.68 -20.44
N THR A 130 -8.88 20.15 -20.69
CA THR A 130 -9.54 20.28 -22.00
C THR A 130 -11.05 20.41 -21.75
N PRO A 131 -11.74 21.10 -22.67
CA PRO A 131 -12.50 22.32 -22.42
C PRO A 131 -13.93 22.11 -21.93
#